data_AF-T0YXC4-F1
#
_entry.id   AF-T0YXC4-F1
#
_cell.length_a   1.000
_cell.length_b   1.000
_cell.length_c   1.000
_cell.angle_alpha   90.00
_cell.angle_beta   90.00
_cell.angle_gamma   90.00
#
_symmetry.space_group_name_H-M   'P 1'
#
loop_
_entity.id
_entity.type
_entity.pdbx_description
1 polymer ?
#
loop_
_entity_poly.entity_id
_entity_poly.type
_entity_poly.pdbx_seq_one_letter_code
_entity_poly.pdbx_strand_id
1 'polypeptide(L)'
;MTPLIEELQTNLPNARIDVLSACPAAHEVFEGFPGVYRVHELPFRGVRHPLRYAGTLLRVCRVGYDIVIDPCQNSWTARFLTRWIPGRLKIGFMHPRRKRGLDVSIPFKDAPRHMGAYPVYLVRRALFDLDPEASRADEAALAVRLSPAERQLGRQEIHRLAGD
;
A
#
# COMPACT_ATOMS: atom_id res chain seq x y z
N MET A 1 2.33 4.74 0.71
CA MET A 1 2.15 3.35 1.20
C MET A 1 2.59 3.19 2.63
N THR A 2 3.78 3.63 3.04
CA THR A 2 4.21 3.50 4.46
C THR A 2 3.26 4.17 5.47
N PRO A 3 2.63 5.33 5.21
CA PRO A 3 1.64 5.87 6.15
C PRO A 3 0.39 4.99 6.29
N LEU A 4 0.01 4.27 5.24
CA LEU A 4 -1.10 3.31 5.31
C LEU A 4 -0.76 2.15 6.25
N ILE A 5 0.46 1.64 6.16
CA ILE A 5 0.90 0.54 7.02
C ILE A 5 0.87 0.99 8.49
N GLU A 6 1.35 2.20 8.79
CA GLU A 6 1.31 2.75 10.14
C GLU A 6 -0.12 2.94 10.66
N GLU A 7 -1.02 3.47 9.82
CA GLU A 7 -2.44 3.61 10.17
C GLU A 7 -3.08 2.25 10.49
N LEU A 8 -2.82 1.23 9.67
CA LEU A 8 -3.35 -0.12 9.89
C LEU A 8 -2.75 -0.76 11.14
N GLN A 9 -1.45 -0.62 11.40
CA GLN A 9 -0.84 -1.16 12.62
C GLN A 9 -1.35 -0.48 13.90
N THR A 10 -1.69 0.81 13.82
CA THR A 10 -2.21 1.57 14.95
C THR A 10 -3.65 1.16 15.29
N ASN A 11 -4.51 1.04 14.28
CA ASN A 11 -5.93 0.77 14.48
C ASN A 11 -6.28 -0.72 14.47
N LEU A 12 -5.44 -1.56 13.85
CA LEU A 12 -5.61 -3.01 13.73
C LEU A 12 -4.30 -3.72 14.13
N PRO A 13 -3.91 -3.70 15.41
CA PRO A 13 -2.56 -4.12 15.87
C PRO A 13 -2.23 -5.60 15.58
N ASN A 14 -3.24 -6.44 15.38
CA ASN A 14 -3.08 -7.86 15.07
C ASN A 14 -3.25 -8.18 13.58
N ALA A 15 -3.43 -7.18 12.73
CA ALA A 15 -3.58 -7.38 11.28
C ALA A 15 -2.28 -7.87 10.66
N ARG A 16 -2.37 -8.93 9.85
CA ARG A 16 -1.28 -9.37 8.98
C ARG A 16 -1.44 -8.71 7.62
N ILE A 17 -0.44 -7.95 7.22
CA ILE A 17 -0.51 -7.15 5.99
C ILE A 17 0.38 -7.80 4.92
N ASP A 18 -0.23 -8.19 3.81
CA ASP A 18 0.49 -8.57 2.61
C ASP A 18 0.51 -7.38 1.64
N VAL A 19 1.69 -6.99 1.16
CA VAL A 19 1.86 -5.88 0.22
C VAL A 19 2.13 -6.41 -1.18
N LEU A 20 1.25 -6.11 -2.12
CA LEU A 20 1.46 -6.40 -3.55
C LEU A 20 2.04 -5.17 -4.24
N SER A 21 3.29 -5.24 -4.70
CA SER A 21 4.01 -4.08 -5.24
C SER A 21 4.75 -4.43 -6.53
N ALA A 22 4.84 -3.47 -7.46
CA ALA A 22 5.72 -3.56 -8.62
C ALA A 22 7.08 -2.85 -8.39
N CYS A 23 7.29 -2.30 -7.20
CA CYS A 23 8.55 -1.67 -6.83
C CYS A 23 9.57 -2.76 -6.47
N PRO A 24 10.76 -2.81 -7.13
CA PRO A 24 11.81 -3.77 -6.80
C PRO A 24 12.32 -3.64 -5.36
N ALA A 25 12.29 -2.42 -4.81
CA ALA A 25 12.76 -2.15 -3.45
C ALA A 25 11.65 -2.30 -2.38
N ALA A 26 10.52 -2.93 -2.74
CA ALA A 26 9.40 -3.04 -1.82
C ALA A 26 9.76 -3.85 -0.58
N HIS A 27 10.54 -4.92 -0.73
CA HIS A 27 10.93 -5.75 0.40
C HIS A 27 11.74 -4.96 1.42
N GLU A 28 12.79 -4.26 0.99
CA GLU A 28 13.64 -3.45 1.89
C GLU A 28 12.86 -2.31 2.54
N VAL A 29 11.99 -1.63 1.79
CA VAL A 29 11.18 -0.51 2.33
C VAL A 29 10.25 -0.97 3.45
N PHE A 30 9.69 -2.17 3.35
CA PHE A 30 8.70 -2.67 4.31
C PHE A 30 9.28 -3.60 5.40
N GLU A 31 10.55 -3.99 5.31
CA GLU A 31 11.20 -4.88 6.29
C GLU A 31 11.10 -4.36 7.73
N GLY A 32 11.24 -3.04 7.93
CA GLY A 32 11.15 -2.41 9.25
C GLY A 32 9.72 -2.25 9.80
N PHE A 33 8.68 -2.79 9.14
CA PHE A 33 7.28 -2.69 9.58
C PHE A 33 6.76 -4.05 10.09
N PRO A 34 6.64 -4.27 11.42
CA PRO A 34 6.37 -5.60 11.98
C PRO A 34 5.00 -6.21 11.60
N GLY A 35 4.04 -5.40 11.16
CA GLY A 35 2.74 -5.85 10.69
C GLY A 35 2.75 -6.33 9.23
N VAL A 36 3.81 -6.04 8.47
CA VAL A 36 3.97 -6.52 7.10
C VAL A 36 4.49 -7.95 7.13
N TYR A 37 3.61 -8.89 6.81
CA TYR A 37 3.91 -10.32 6.86
C TYR A 37 4.56 -10.81 5.57
N ARG A 38 4.10 -10.31 4.42
CA ARG A 38 4.66 -10.66 3.10
C ARG A 38 4.69 -9.46 2.18
N VAL A 39 5.74 -9.41 1.37
CA VAL A 39 5.81 -8.51 0.21
C VAL A 39 5.81 -9.37 -1.04
N HIS A 40 4.79 -9.20 -1.88
CA HIS A 40 4.65 -9.84 -3.17
C HIS A 40 5.13 -8.89 -4.26
N GLU A 41 6.30 -9.17 -4.81
CA GLU A 41 6.83 -8.42 -5.94
C GLU A 41 6.22 -8.90 -7.26
N LEU A 42 5.57 -7.97 -7.95
CA LEU A 42 5.12 -8.14 -9.32
C LEU A 42 6.21 -7.64 -10.27
N PRO A 43 6.62 -8.45 -11.25
CA PRO A 43 7.54 -7.98 -12.28
C PRO A 43 6.99 -6.72 -12.97
N PHE A 44 7.75 -5.61 -12.91
CA PHE A 44 7.37 -4.32 -13.52
C PHE A 44 7.04 -4.45 -15.02
N ARG A 45 7.62 -5.46 -15.70
CA ARG A 45 7.29 -5.87 -17.07
C ARG A 45 6.62 -7.25 -17.08
N GLY A 46 5.40 -7.34 -16.56
CA GLY A 46 4.65 -8.61 -16.47
C GLY A 46 4.57 -9.41 -17.78
N VAL A 47 4.56 -8.71 -18.93
CA VAL A 47 4.57 -9.31 -20.27
C VAL A 47 5.86 -10.11 -20.56
N ARG A 48 6.99 -9.74 -19.97
CA ARG A 48 8.28 -10.45 -20.15
C ARG A 48 8.43 -11.65 -19.22
N HIS A 49 7.61 -11.75 -18.17
CA HIS A 49 7.67 -12.84 -17.19
C HIS A 49 6.26 -13.34 -16.82
N PRO A 50 5.46 -13.82 -17.79
CA PRO A 50 4.05 -14.14 -17.60
C PRO A 50 3.85 -15.26 -16.56
N LEU A 51 4.71 -16.29 -16.57
CA LEU A 51 4.63 -17.40 -15.62
C LEU A 51 4.91 -16.95 -14.18
N ARG A 52 5.93 -16.10 -13.97
CA ARG A 52 6.22 -15.54 -12.64
C ARG A 52 5.11 -14.63 -12.16
N TYR A 53 4.57 -13.80 -13.05
CA TYR A 53 3.44 -12.93 -12.75
C TYR A 53 2.20 -13.75 -12.34
N ALA A 54 1.81 -14.74 -13.15
CA ALA A 54 0.70 -15.63 -12.85
C ALA A 54 0.91 -16.43 -11.55
N GLY A 55 2.12 -16.94 -11.33
CA GLY A 55 2.47 -17.64 -10.09
C GLY A 55 2.35 -16.77 -8.84
N THR A 56 2.78 -15.50 -8.91
CA THR A 56 2.57 -14.53 -7.81
C THR A 56 1.08 -14.26 -7.60
N LEU A 57 0.29 -14.04 -8.66
CA LEU A 57 -1.15 -13.85 -8.52
C LEU A 57 -1.86 -15.07 -7.94
N LEU A 58 -1.51 -16.28 -8.37
CA LEU A 58 -2.08 -17.51 -7.81
C LEU A 58 -1.77 -17.65 -6.32
N ARG A 59 -0.57 -17.26 -5.88
CA ARG A 59 -0.21 -17.24 -4.45
C ARG A 59 -1.08 -16.26 -3.67
N VAL A 60 -1.17 -15.02 -4.15
CA VAL A 60 -2.01 -13.97 -3.54
C VAL A 60 -3.47 -14.42 -3.48
N CYS A 61 -4.01 -14.94 -4.58
CA CYS A 61 -5.41 -15.37 -4.62
C CYS A 61 -5.74 -16.57 -3.73
N ARG A 62 -4.75 -17.35 -3.29
CA ARG A 62 -4.96 -18.51 -2.39
C ARG A 62 -4.97 -18.15 -0.90
N VAL A 63 -4.58 -16.93 -0.53
CA VAL A 63 -4.51 -16.53 0.89
C VAL A 63 -5.90 -16.37 1.52
N GLY A 64 -6.88 -15.87 0.75
CA GLY A 64 -8.23 -15.62 1.25
C GLY A 64 -8.29 -14.41 2.18
N TYR A 65 -8.05 -13.22 1.64
CA TYR A 65 -7.99 -11.97 2.42
C TYR A 65 -9.36 -11.58 3.00
N ASP A 66 -9.36 -11.06 4.23
CA ASP A 66 -10.55 -10.41 4.79
C ASP A 66 -10.79 -9.05 4.11
N ILE A 67 -9.73 -8.27 3.93
CA ILE A 67 -9.80 -6.93 3.35
C ILE A 67 -8.78 -6.80 2.21
N VAL A 68 -9.24 -6.34 1.05
CA VAL A 68 -8.37 -5.94 -0.08
C VAL A 68 -8.51 -4.45 -0.29
N ILE A 69 -7.38 -3.74 -0.27
CA ILE A 69 -7.31 -2.28 -0.37
C ILE A 69 -6.68 -1.93 -1.73
N ASP A 70 -7.39 -1.16 -2.56
CA ASP A 70 -6.80 -0.46 -3.71
C ASP A 70 -6.44 0.98 -3.30
N PRO A 71 -5.19 1.24 -2.89
CA PRO A 71 -4.78 2.53 -2.34
C PRO A 71 -4.66 3.65 -3.40
N CYS A 72 -4.77 3.32 -4.69
CA CYS A 72 -4.30 4.19 -5.78
C CYS A 72 -5.43 4.61 -6.72
N GLN A 73 -5.87 5.86 -6.64
CA GLN A 73 -6.93 6.40 -7.51
C GLN A 73 -6.62 6.28 -9.01
N ASN A 74 -5.36 6.41 -9.42
CA ASN A 74 -4.98 6.44 -10.84
C ASN A 74 -4.28 5.17 -11.36
N SER A 75 -4.27 4.07 -10.58
CA SER A 75 -3.59 2.83 -11.00
C SER A 75 -4.55 1.86 -11.69
N TRP A 76 -4.40 1.69 -13.00
CA TRP A 76 -5.16 0.68 -13.76
C TRP A 76 -4.81 -0.75 -13.36
N THR A 77 -3.52 -1.02 -13.13
CA THR A 77 -3.05 -2.35 -12.74
C THR A 77 -3.55 -2.72 -11.34
N ALA A 78 -3.44 -1.83 -10.35
CA ALA A 78 -3.94 -2.11 -9.01
C ALA A 78 -5.44 -2.40 -9.04
N ARG A 79 -6.21 -1.56 -9.74
CA ARG A 79 -7.65 -1.74 -9.92
C ARG A 79 -8.02 -3.05 -10.60
N PHE A 80 -7.28 -3.43 -11.65
CA PHE A 80 -7.49 -4.72 -12.30
C PHE A 80 -7.27 -5.84 -11.28
N LEU A 81 -6.14 -5.84 -10.58
CA LEU A 81 -5.79 -6.87 -9.62
C LEU A 81 -6.79 -6.98 -8.45
N THR A 82 -7.21 -5.87 -7.85
CA THR A 82 -8.22 -5.85 -6.77
C THR A 82 -9.53 -6.52 -7.18
N ARG A 83 -9.94 -6.37 -8.45
CA ARG A 83 -11.12 -7.06 -8.96
C ARG A 83 -10.96 -8.59 -8.94
N TRP A 84 -9.77 -9.10 -9.27
CA TRP A 84 -9.50 -10.53 -9.40
C TRP A 84 -9.09 -11.21 -8.10
N ILE A 85 -8.40 -10.49 -7.21
CA ILE A 85 -7.98 -11.04 -5.92
C ILE A 85 -9.24 -11.28 -5.07
N PRO A 86 -9.48 -12.50 -4.57
CA PRO A 86 -10.60 -12.75 -3.67
C PRO A 86 -10.39 -12.02 -2.34
N GLY A 87 -11.45 -11.40 -1.85
CA GLY A 87 -11.47 -10.69 -0.58
C GLY A 87 -12.90 -10.60 -0.06
N ARG A 88 -13.10 -10.67 1.27
CA ARG A 88 -14.45 -10.53 1.87
C ARG A 88 -14.98 -9.10 1.77
N LEU A 89 -14.07 -8.13 1.88
CA LEU A 89 -14.34 -6.71 1.73
C LEU A 89 -13.28 -6.07 0.83
N LYS A 90 -13.70 -5.42 -0.25
CA LYS A 90 -12.83 -4.74 -1.20
C LYS A 90 -13.09 -3.25 -1.18
N ILE A 91 -12.08 -2.46 -0.83
CA ILE A 91 -12.20 -1.01 -0.70
C ILE A 91 -11.26 -0.30 -1.68
N GLY A 92 -11.70 0.84 -2.17
CA GLY A 92 -10.94 1.65 -3.12
C GLY A 92 -11.60 2.98 -3.40
N PHE A 93 -10.99 3.77 -4.27
CA PHE A 93 -11.57 5.05 -4.69
C PHE A 93 -12.56 4.89 -5.85
N MET A 94 -13.59 5.74 -5.86
CA MET A 94 -14.55 5.82 -6.94
C MET A 94 -13.88 6.33 -8.23
N HIS A 95 -14.14 5.64 -9.34
CA HIS A 95 -13.69 6.06 -10.66
C HIS A 95 -14.89 6.23 -11.62
N PRO A 96 -15.07 7.39 -12.29
CA PRO A 96 -16.26 7.68 -13.09
C PRO A 96 -16.58 6.62 -14.14
N ARG A 97 -15.53 6.00 -14.69
CA ARG A 97 -15.68 5.01 -15.76
C ARG A 97 -16.05 3.60 -15.31
N ARG A 98 -16.06 3.24 -14.01
CA ARG A 98 -16.43 1.88 -13.54
C ARG A 98 -16.94 1.80 -12.09
N LYS A 99 -18.03 1.05 -11.88
CA LYS A 99 -18.67 0.75 -10.58
C LYS A 99 -18.47 -0.68 -10.04
N ARG A 100 -17.70 -1.56 -10.70
CA ARG A 100 -17.66 -3.00 -10.38
C ARG A 100 -16.29 -3.42 -9.80
N GLY A 101 -16.32 -4.27 -8.77
CA GLY A 101 -15.15 -4.93 -8.19
C GLY A 101 -14.69 -4.40 -6.82
N LEU A 102 -15.37 -3.38 -6.30
CA LEU A 102 -15.22 -2.86 -4.94
C LEU A 102 -16.57 -2.97 -4.23
N ASP A 103 -16.54 -3.30 -2.95
CA ASP A 103 -17.72 -3.33 -2.07
C ASP A 103 -17.96 -1.94 -1.46
N VAL A 104 -16.87 -1.24 -1.09
CA VAL A 104 -16.91 0.15 -0.61
C VAL A 104 -16.05 1.02 -1.52
N SER A 105 -16.63 2.11 -2.01
CA SER A 105 -15.95 3.06 -2.88
C SER A 105 -16.04 4.47 -2.34
N ILE A 106 -14.89 5.12 -2.15
CA ILE A 106 -14.84 6.47 -1.56
C ILE A 106 -14.63 7.53 -2.66
N PRO A 107 -15.41 8.64 -2.67
CA PRO A 107 -15.15 9.76 -3.57
C PRO A 107 -13.76 10.36 -3.35
N PHE A 108 -13.06 10.63 -4.44
CA PHE A 108 -11.73 11.25 -4.37
C PHE A 108 -11.78 12.80 -4.20
N LYS A 109 -12.96 13.41 -4.34
CA LYS A 109 -13.12 14.88 -4.38
C LYS A 109 -12.58 15.61 -3.12
N ASP A 110 -12.65 14.96 -1.96
CA ASP A 110 -12.25 15.55 -0.67
C ASP A 110 -10.90 14.99 -0.18
N ALA A 111 -10.24 14.17 -1.00
CA ALA A 111 -8.98 13.54 -0.65
C ALA A 111 -7.89 14.60 -0.33
N PRO A 112 -6.95 14.29 0.57
CA PRO A 112 -5.78 15.12 0.87
C PRO A 112 -5.04 15.60 -0.37
N ARG A 113 -4.18 16.61 -0.22
CA ARG A 113 -3.32 17.07 -1.33
C ARG A 113 -2.17 16.10 -1.59
N HIS A 114 -1.62 15.51 -0.54
CA HIS A 114 -0.42 14.68 -0.63
C HIS A 114 -0.76 13.22 -0.99
N MET A 115 -0.14 12.68 -2.05
CA MET A 115 -0.45 11.33 -2.52
C MET A 115 -0.16 10.22 -1.50
N GLY A 116 0.78 10.44 -0.59
CA GLY A 116 1.09 9.50 0.50
C GLY A 116 -0.07 9.34 1.49
N ALA A 117 -0.94 10.34 1.60
CA ALA A 117 -2.08 10.39 2.51
C ALA A 117 -3.36 9.78 1.91
N TYR A 118 -3.45 9.63 0.59
CA TYR A 118 -4.61 9.05 -0.08
C TYR A 118 -5.04 7.70 0.52
N PRO A 119 -4.15 6.70 0.68
CA PRO A 119 -4.57 5.43 1.24
C PRO A 119 -5.02 5.51 2.71
N VAL A 120 -4.45 6.43 3.49
CA VAL A 120 -4.88 6.66 4.88
C VAL A 120 -6.30 7.23 4.90
N TYR A 121 -6.54 8.27 4.09
CA TYR A 121 -7.87 8.85 3.89
C TYR A 121 -8.88 7.79 3.44
N LEU A 122 -8.53 6.94 2.47
CA LEU A 122 -9.39 5.85 2.00
C LEU A 122 -9.80 4.92 3.15
N VAL A 123 -8.85 4.45 3.94
CA VAL A 123 -9.11 3.50 5.03
C VAL A 123 -9.91 4.13 6.16
N ARG A 124 -9.59 5.36 6.56
CA ARG A 124 -10.35 6.10 7.56
C ARG A 124 -11.82 6.25 7.17
N ARG A 125 -12.08 6.58 5.90
CA ARG A 125 -13.44 6.68 5.35
C ARG A 125 -14.14 5.33 5.22
N ALA A 126 -13.45 4.30 4.79
CA ALA A 126 -14.08 3.03 4.39
C ALA A 126 -14.16 1.98 5.50
N LEU A 127 -13.22 1.97 6.44
CA LEU A 127 -13.12 0.96 7.49
C LEU A 127 -13.41 1.53 8.88
N PHE A 128 -13.07 2.79 9.14
CA PHE A 128 -13.24 3.42 10.46
C PHE A 128 -14.41 4.40 10.51
N ASP A 129 -15.18 4.48 9.42
CA ASP A 129 -16.39 5.30 9.27
C ASP A 129 -16.21 6.77 9.69
N LEU A 130 -15.01 7.31 9.49
CA LEU A 130 -14.73 8.71 9.76
C LEU A 130 -15.31 9.59 8.65
N ASP A 131 -15.67 10.82 9.01
CA ASP A 131 -16.14 11.81 8.04
C ASP A 131 -14.99 12.31 7.14
N PRO A 132 -15.28 13.06 6.05
CA PRO A 132 -14.25 13.56 5.14
C PRO A 132 -13.16 14.39 5.82
N GLU A 133 -13.53 15.22 6.79
CA GLU A 133 -12.64 16.17 7.43
C GLU A 133 -11.72 15.46 8.42
N ALA A 134 -12.27 14.62 9.30
CA ALA A 134 -11.52 13.79 10.23
C ALA A 134 -10.60 12.76 9.52
N SER A 135 -10.96 12.38 8.29
CA SER A 135 -10.16 11.45 7.48
C SER A 135 -8.99 12.11 6.77
N ARG A 136 -8.92 13.45 6.70
CA ARG A 136 -7.80 14.13 6.05
C ARG A 136 -6.53 13.88 6.85
N ALA A 137 -5.68 13.03 6.28
CA ALA A 137 -4.39 12.68 6.85
C ALA A 137 -3.29 13.55 6.25
N ASP A 138 -3.48 14.87 6.23
CA ASP A 138 -2.53 15.80 5.61
C ASP A 138 -1.14 15.75 6.27
N GLU A 139 -1.08 15.32 7.53
CA GLU A 139 0.13 15.10 8.32
C GLU A 139 0.71 13.68 8.21
N ALA A 140 0.18 12.83 7.31
CA ALA A 140 0.64 11.45 7.15
C ALA A 140 2.15 11.39 6.84
N ALA A 141 2.95 11.06 7.84
CA ALA A 141 4.40 11.04 7.75
C ALA A 141 4.87 9.86 6.91
N LEU A 142 5.67 10.14 5.88
CA LEU A 142 6.37 9.10 5.13
C LEU A 142 7.53 8.59 5.99
N ALA A 143 7.39 7.38 6.53
CA ALA A 143 8.47 6.72 7.25
C ALA A 143 9.19 5.69 6.38
N VAL A 144 10.52 5.70 6.46
CA VAL A 144 11.36 4.54 6.10
C VAL A 144 12.02 4.11 7.41
N ARG A 145 11.70 2.90 7.87
CA ARG A 145 12.09 2.38 9.18
C ARG A 145 13.54 1.86 9.17
N LEU A 146 14.48 2.77 8.84
CA LEU A 146 15.91 2.46 8.77
C LEU A 146 16.42 1.96 10.12
N SER A 147 17.11 0.84 10.08
CA SER A 147 17.83 0.26 11.21
C SER A 147 18.97 1.18 11.68
N PRO A 148 19.46 1.02 12.93
CA PRO A 148 20.61 1.76 13.41
C PRO A 148 21.85 1.59 12.51
N ALA A 149 22.06 0.39 11.96
CA ALA A 149 23.18 0.10 11.06
C ALA A 149 23.06 0.86 9.73
N GLU A 150 21.87 0.85 9.10
CA GLU A 150 21.63 1.60 7.85
C GLU A 150 21.79 3.10 8.05
N ARG A 151 21.32 3.63 9.19
CA ARG A 151 21.51 5.05 9.53
C ARG A 151 22.99 5.40 9.68
N GLN A 152 23.77 4.51 10.29
CA GLN A 152 25.20 4.71 10.46
C GLN A 152 25.93 4.67 9.12
N LEU A 153 25.64 3.69 8.26
CA LEU A 153 26.19 3.60 6.91
C LEU A 153 25.83 4.84 6.08
N GLY A 154 24.56 5.28 6.14
CA GLY A 154 24.13 6.50 5.45
C GLY A 154 24.88 7.74 5.90
N ARG A 155 25.14 7.89 7.21
CA ARG A 155 25.96 9.00 7.73
C ARG A 155 27.40 8.93 7.23
N GLN A 156 28.02 7.76 7.26
CA GLN A 156 29.39 7.57 6.76
C GLN A 156 29.50 7.91 5.27
N GLU A 157 28.53 7.48 4.48
CA GLU A 157 28.51 7.78 3.05
C GLU A 157 28.30 9.26 2.75
N ILE A 158 27.44 9.94 3.53
CA ILE A 158 27.27 11.40 3.44
C ILE A 158 28.57 12.13 3.77
N HIS A 159 29.27 11.76 4.85
CA HIS A 159 30.57 12.37 5.19
C HIS A 159 31.60 12.16 4.08
N ARG A 160 31.74 10.93 3.59
CA ARG A 160 32.63 10.58 2.48
C ARG A 160 32.37 11.41 1.23
N LEU A 161 31.10 11.66 0.90
CA LEU A 161 30.70 12.45 -0.26
C LEU A 161 30.84 13.96 -0.03
N ALA A 162 30.68 14.43 1.21
CA ALA A 162 30.84 15.83 1.59
C ALA A 162 32.32 16.25 1.70
N GLY A 163 33.24 15.29 1.83
CA GLY A 163 34.68 15.54 1.93
C GLY A 163 35.19 15.78 3.36
N ASP A 164 34.40 15.39 4.37
CA ASP A 164 34.80 15.32 5.78
C ASP A 164 35.33 13.92 6.13
#